data_AF-A0A1E9VR00-F1
#
_entry.id   AF-A0A1E9VR00-F1
#
_cell.length_a   1.000
_cell.length_b   1.000
_cell.length_c   1.000
_cell.angle_alpha   90.00
_cell.angle_beta   90.00
_cell.angle_gamma   90.00
#
_symmetry.space_group_name_H-M   'P 1'
#
loop_
_entity.id
_entity.type
_entity.pdbx_description
1 polymer ?
#
loop_
_entity_poly.entity_id
_entity_poly.type
_entity_poly.pdbx_seq_one_letter_code
_entity_poly.pdbx_strand_id
1 'polypeptide(L)' 'MSYNLSFTESAKKEYDKLDSNIRDQFKKKLKQILENPKIPKNKLRGSNTKDRYKIKLRSSGYRLLYEVIL' A
#
# COMPACT_ATOMS: atom_id res chain seq x y z
N MET A 1 5.35 -3.13 -16.96
CA MET A 1 6.52 -2.79 -16.12
C MET A 1 6.12 -3.11 -14.70
N SER A 2 6.74 -4.12 -14.09
CA SER A 2 6.46 -4.49 -12.71
C SER A 2 7.29 -3.61 -11.78
N TYR A 3 6.63 -2.97 -10.81
CA TYR A 3 7.33 -2.29 -9.72
C TYR A 3 7.83 -3.32 -8.71
N ASN A 4 8.88 -2.99 -7.98
CA ASN A 4 9.33 -3.79 -6.83
C ASN A 4 8.73 -3.24 -5.53
N LEU A 5 8.36 -4.15 -4.63
CA LEU A 5 7.86 -3.80 -3.30
C LEU A 5 9.02 -3.69 -2.32
N SER A 6 9.13 -2.53 -1.66
CA SER A 6 10.01 -2.35 -0.50
C SER A 6 9.21 -1.77 0.66
N PHE A 7 9.63 -2.13 1.89
CA PHE A 7 9.12 -1.54 3.11
C PHE A 7 10.21 -0.70 3.75
N THR A 8 9.84 0.45 4.32
CA THR A 8 10.70 1.09 5.32
C THR A 8 10.73 0.21 6.57
N GLU A 9 11.74 0.38 7.42
CA GLU A 9 11.86 -0.41 8.64
C GLU A 9 10.64 -0.26 9.56
N SER A 10 10.12 0.96 9.72
CA SER A 10 8.91 1.23 10.50
C SER A 10 7.68 0.55 9.90
N ALA A 11 7.48 0.67 8.59
CA ALA A 11 6.35 0.05 7.90
C ALA A 11 6.41 -1.48 7.97
N LYS A 12 7.60 -2.08 7.88
CA LYS A 12 7.79 -3.52 8.03
C LYS A 12 7.43 -3.97 9.44
N LYS A 13 7.91 -3.26 10.48
CA LYS A 13 7.57 -3.54 11.89
C LYS A 13 6.06 -3.47 12.15
N GLU A 14 5.35 -2.50 11.58
CA GLU A 14 3.89 -2.42 11.68
C GLU A 14 3.19 -3.54 10.90
N TYR A 15 3.66 -3.83 9.69
CA TYR A 15 3.11 -4.89 8.85
C TYR A 15 3.26 -6.27 9.49
N ASP A 16 4.41 -6.56 10.11
CA ASP A 16 4.69 -7.86 10.74
C ASP A 16 3.88 -8.09 12.01
N LYS A 17 3.36 -7.04 12.65
CA LYS A 17 2.44 -7.11 13.81
C LYS A 17 0.99 -7.41 13.41
N LEU A 18 0.64 -7.33 12.13
CA LEU A 18 -0.71 -7.62 11.67
C LEU A 18 -1.00 -9.11 11.76
N ASP A 19 -2.24 -9.44 12.10
CA ASP A 19 -2.76 -10.81 12.01
C ASP A 19 -2.55 -11.39 10.60
N SER A 20 -2.38 -12.71 10.51
CA SER A 20 -2.10 -13.42 9.24
C SER A 20 -3.17 -13.15 8.18
N ASN A 21 -4.45 -13.11 8.55
CA ASN A 21 -5.54 -12.83 7.62
C ASN A 21 -5.46 -11.41 7.07
N ILE A 22 -5.11 -10.43 7.91
CA ILE A 22 -4.95 -9.03 7.48
C ILE A 22 -3.75 -8.88 6.53
N ARG A 23 -2.62 -9.54 6.84
CA ARG A 23 -1.45 -9.57 5.94
C ARG A 23 -1.79 -10.20 4.60
N ASP A 24 -2.55 -11.30 4.57
CA ASP A 24 -2.92 -11.96 3.32
C ASP A 24 -3.86 -11.11 2.46
N GLN A 25 -4.80 -10.40 3.08
CA GLN A 25 -5.66 -9.44 2.39
C GLN A 25 -4.85 -8.30 1.77
N PHE A 26 -3.87 -7.74 2.50
CA PHE A 26 -2.97 -6.73 1.96
C PHE A 26 -2.08 -7.27 0.84
N LYS A 27 -1.49 -8.46 1.02
CA LYS A 27 -0.63 -9.13 0.03
C LYS A 27 -1.33 -9.29 -1.31
N LYS A 28 -2.60 -9.69 -1.32
CA LYS A 28 -3.42 -9.79 -2.55
C LYS A 28 -3.54 -8.44 -3.25
N LYS A 29 -3.79 -7.35 -2.52
CA LYS A 29 -3.91 -6.00 -3.09
C LYS A 29 -2.57 -5.43 -3.52
N LEU A 30 -1.50 -5.67 -2.76
CA LEU A 30 -0.14 -5.24 -3.10
C LEU A 30 0.30 -5.84 -4.43
N LYS A 31 0.10 -7.15 -4.63
CA LYS A 31 0.39 -7.82 -5.92
C LYS A 31 -0.28 -7.13 -7.11
N GLN A 32 -1.56 -6.77 -6.99
CA GLN A 32 -2.29 -6.07 -8.05
C GLN A 32 -1.74 -4.67 -8.33
N ILE A 33 -1.25 -3.98 -7.29
CA ILE A 33 -0.73 -2.62 -7.39
C ILE A 33 0.66 -2.59 -8.03
N LEU A 34 1.46 -3.67 -7.94
CA LEU A 34 2.78 -3.71 -8.59
C LEU A 34 2.71 -3.61 -10.12
N GLU A 35 1.59 -4.01 -10.73
CA GLU A 35 1.36 -3.88 -12.17
C GLU A 35 0.93 -2.46 -12.58
N ASN A 36 0.13 -1.80 -11.74
CA ASN A 36 -0.34 -0.43 -11.98
C ASN A 36 -0.48 0.33 -10.65
N PRO A 37 0.60 0.96 -10.14
CA PRO A 37 0.58 1.52 -8.81
C PRO A 37 -0.06 2.90 -8.73
N LYS A 38 -0.14 3.64 -9.85
CA LYS A 38 -0.68 5.00 -9.89
C LYS A 38 -2.19 4.98 -10.10
N ILE A 39 -2.94 4.69 -9.04
CA ILE A 39 -4.42 4.60 -9.07
C ILE A 39 -5.04 5.94 -8.63
N PRO A 40 -5.61 6.78 -9.53
CA PRO A 40 -6.00 8.15 -9.19
C PRO A 40 -7.00 8.26 -8.04
N LYS A 41 -8.00 7.37 -7.99
CA LYS A 41 -9.01 7.32 -6.90
C LYS A 41 -8.42 7.03 -5.52
N ASN A 42 -7.22 6.46 -5.47
CA ASN A 42 -6.53 6.11 -4.23
C ASN A 42 -5.49 7.17 -3.83
N LYS A 43 -5.25 8.20 -4.65
CA LYS A 43 -4.25 9.23 -4.39
C LYS A 43 -4.58 9.98 -3.10
N LEU A 44 -3.56 10.22 -2.28
CA LEU A 44 -3.70 11.02 -1.07
C LEU A 44 -3.94 12.49 -1.43
N ARG A 45 -5.01 13.09 -0.87
CA ARG A 45 -5.25 14.54 -0.98
C ARG A 45 -4.11 15.30 -0.30
N GLY A 46 -3.69 16.41 -0.89
CA GLY A 46 -2.56 17.22 -0.41
C GLY A 46 -1.18 16.67 -0.78
N SER A 47 -1.09 15.53 -1.47
CA SER A 47 0.18 14.97 -1.94
C SER A 47 0.59 15.58 -3.29
N ASN A 48 0.77 16.91 -3.32
CA ASN A 48 1.04 17.64 -4.55
C ASN A 48 2.47 17.40 -5.09
N THR A 49 3.40 16.99 -4.23
CA THR A 49 4.81 16.77 -4.57
C THR A 49 5.21 15.30 -4.59
N LYS A 50 4.31 14.38 -4.19
CA LYS A 50 4.63 12.94 -4.04
C LYS A 50 3.52 12.05 -4.58
N ASP A 51 3.89 10.95 -5.21
CA ASP A 51 2.97 9.94 -5.72
C ASP A 51 2.58 8.96 -4.61
N ARG A 52 1.77 9.45 -3.66
CA ARG A 52 1.29 8.67 -2.51
C ARG A 52 -0.16 8.26 -2.65
N TYR A 53 -0.43 7.02 -2.29
CA TYR A 53 -1.72 6.36 -2.47
C TYR A 53 -2.09 5.55 -1.22
N LYS A 54 -3.35 5.13 -1.14
CA LYS A 54 -3.85 4.29 -0.05
C LYS A 54 -4.59 3.04 -0.54
N ILE A 55 -4.34 1.94 0.15
CA ILE A 55 -5.14 0.72 0.11
C ILE A 55 -6.10 0.74 1.30
N LYS A 56 -7.36 0.36 1.09
CA LYS A 56 -8.38 0.27 2.16
C LYS A 56 -8.89 -1.17 2.28
N LEU A 57 -8.84 -1.73 3.49
CA LEU A 57 -9.58 -2.92 3.89
C LEU A 57 -10.76 -2.45 4.76
N ARG A 58 -11.88 -2.10 4.11
CA ARG A 58 -13.00 -1.42 4.78
C ARG A 58 -13.62 -2.26 5.89
N SER A 59 -13.88 -3.54 5.63
CA SER A 59 -14.49 -4.47 6.59
C SER A 59 -13.62 -4.66 7.83
N SER A 60 -12.30 -4.74 7.64
CA SER A 60 -11.34 -4.95 8.73
C SER A 60 -10.86 -3.64 9.38
N GLY A 61 -11.25 -2.47 8.88
CA GLY A 61 -10.86 -1.18 9.45
C GLY A 61 -9.43 -0.71 9.16
N TYR A 62 -8.68 -1.37 8.25
CA TYR A 62 -7.28 -1.03 7.99
C TYR A 62 -7.06 -0.16 6.75
N ARG A 63 -5.99 0.63 6.77
CA ARG A 63 -5.47 1.39 5.63
C ARG A 63 -3.96 1.22 5.55
N LEU A 64 -3.45 0.95 4.35
CA LEU A 64 -2.02 0.90 4.06
C LEU A 64 -1.68 2.02 3.09
N LEU A 65 -0.66 2.80 3.42
CA LEU A 65 -0.15 3.86 2.54
C LEU A 65 1.06 3.35 1.76
N TYR A 66 1.16 3.75 0.50
CA TYR A 66 2.33 3.46 -0.31
C TYR A 66 2.74 4.68 -1.14
N GLU A 67 4.01 4.77 -1.47
CA GLU A 67 4.61 5.79 -2.31
C GLU A 67 5.18 5.13 -3.56
N VAL A 68 4.96 5.73 -4.71
CA VAL A 68 5.54 5.30 -5.99
C VAL A 68 6.79 6.13 -6.23
N ILE A 69 7.94 5.47 -6.20
CA ILE A 69 9.25 6.06 -6.50
C ILE A 69 9.60 5.65 -7.94
N LEU A 70 9.97 6.63 -8.76
CA LEU A 70 10.46 6.41 -10.13
C LEU A 70 11.97 6.25 -10.15
#